data_AF-A0A7S1HQX0-F1
#
_entry.id   AF-A0A7S1HQX0-F1
#
_cell.length_a   1.000
_cell.length_b   1.000
_cell.length_c   1.000
_cell.angle_alpha   90.00
_cell.angle_beta   90.00
_cell.angle_gamma   90.00
#
_symmetry.space_group_name_H-M   'P 1'
#
loop_
_entity.id
_entity.type
_entity.pdbx_description
1 polymer ?
#
loop_
_entity_poly.entity_id
_entity_poly.type
_entity_poly.pdbx_seq_one_letter_code
_entity_poly.pdbx_strand_id
1 'polypeptide(L)'
;KEQAFQVQGRNTRGKLAGKLRSDDLIAHVFHTHLHDKLLCFSSNGRVFMLSAHEVPEGSRSSMGVALPRILKKWDDSSVTNVIPVSKQDFDDKDNYIVLLSKNGFIK
;
A
#
# COMPACT_ATOMS: atom_id res chain seq x y z
N LYS A 1 -15.03 -13.67 -4.32
CA LYS A 1 -14.69 -12.38 -3.63
C LYS A 1 -14.17 -11.28 -4.60
N GLU A 2 -14.00 -11.54 -5.91
CA GLU A 2 -13.42 -10.59 -6.90
C GLU A 2 -14.35 -9.44 -7.36
N GLN A 3 -15.66 -9.50 -7.13
CA GLN A 3 -16.59 -8.54 -7.74
C GLN A 3 -16.68 -7.17 -7.03
N ALA A 4 -16.07 -7.02 -5.84
CA ALA A 4 -16.23 -5.81 -5.03
C ALA A 4 -15.60 -4.56 -5.66
N PHE A 5 -14.46 -4.69 -6.36
CA PHE A 5 -13.70 -3.56 -6.91
C PHE A 5 -13.74 -3.46 -8.45
N GLN A 6 -14.63 -4.20 -9.13
CA GLN A 6 -14.74 -4.15 -10.58
C GLN A 6 -15.11 -2.75 -11.11
N VAL A 7 -14.45 -2.41 -12.23
CA VAL A 7 -14.69 -1.22 -13.05
C VAL A 7 -16.17 -1.12 -13.40
N GLN A 8 -16.75 0.07 -13.24
CA GLN A 8 -18.11 0.36 -13.68
C GLN A 8 -18.11 0.84 -15.13
N GLY A 9 -19.18 0.51 -15.87
CA GLY A 9 -19.42 1.08 -17.19
C GLY A 9 -19.61 2.60 -17.17
N ARG A 10 -19.41 3.24 -18.32
CA ARG A 10 -19.62 4.70 -18.48
C ARG A 10 -21.04 5.10 -18.07
N ASN A 11 -21.21 6.32 -17.54
CA ASN A 11 -22.49 6.93 -17.15
C ASN A 11 -23.19 6.37 -15.87
N THR A 12 -22.46 5.72 -14.96
CA THR A 12 -22.98 5.33 -13.63
C THR A 12 -22.40 6.23 -12.52
N ARG A 13 -23.20 6.55 -11.49
CA ARG A 13 -22.70 7.19 -10.26
C ARG A 13 -21.62 6.29 -9.66
N GLY A 14 -20.42 6.84 -9.46
CA GLY A 14 -19.26 6.09 -8.98
C GLY A 14 -19.58 5.31 -7.69
N LYS A 15 -19.17 4.04 -7.62
CA LYS A 15 -19.29 3.24 -6.40
C LYS A 15 -18.54 3.92 -5.25
N LEU A 16 -19.19 4.05 -4.09
CA LEU A 16 -18.57 4.49 -2.83
C LEU A 16 -17.32 3.65 -2.52
N ALA A 17 -16.18 4.34 -2.35
CA ALA A 17 -14.87 3.73 -2.16
C ALA A 17 -14.57 3.33 -0.70
N GLY A 18 -15.48 3.61 0.24
CA GLY A 18 -15.23 3.38 1.66
C GLY A 18 -15.97 4.41 2.51
N LYS A 19 -16.14 4.14 3.80
CA LYS A 19 -16.42 5.20 4.78
C LYS A 19 -15.08 5.82 5.13
N LEU A 20 -14.87 7.09 4.81
CA LEU A 20 -13.70 7.87 5.23
C LEU A 20 -14.10 8.74 6.43
N ARG A 21 -13.16 9.11 7.29
CA ARG A 21 -13.40 10.20 8.23
C ARG A 21 -13.47 11.51 7.44
N SER A 22 -14.13 12.51 8.00
CA SER A 22 -14.03 13.88 7.48
C SER A 22 -12.56 14.26 7.33
N ASP A 23 -12.19 14.70 6.13
CA ASP A 23 -10.84 15.11 5.70
C ASP A 23 -9.82 14.00 5.36
N ASP A 24 -10.20 12.72 5.45
CA ASP A 24 -9.33 11.62 5.00
C ASP A 24 -9.42 11.42 3.48
N LEU A 25 -8.28 11.19 2.83
CA LEU A 25 -8.16 10.88 1.41
C LEU A 25 -7.48 9.51 1.21
N ILE A 26 -7.88 8.80 0.17
CA ILE A 26 -7.19 7.57 -0.24
C ILE A 26 -5.90 7.97 -0.96
N ALA A 27 -4.74 7.71 -0.34
CA ALA A 27 -3.44 8.03 -0.91
C ALA A 27 -2.98 6.99 -1.96
N HIS A 28 -3.21 5.70 -1.71
CA HIS A 28 -2.73 4.61 -2.54
C HIS A 28 -3.78 3.51 -2.70
N VAL A 29 -3.89 2.97 -3.91
CA VAL A 29 -4.65 1.76 -4.23
C VAL A 29 -3.78 0.90 -5.14
N PHE A 30 -3.56 -0.34 -4.77
CA PHE A 30 -2.74 -1.29 -5.53
C PHE A 30 -3.38 -2.68 -5.54
N HIS A 31 -3.05 -3.45 -6.56
CA HIS A 31 -3.37 -4.87 -6.64
C HIS A 31 -2.17 -5.68 -6.15
N THR A 32 -2.41 -6.77 -5.43
CA THR A 32 -1.37 -7.64 -4.89
C THR A 32 -1.95 -9.02 -4.60
N HIS A 33 -1.09 -10.03 -4.55
CA HIS A 33 -1.41 -11.39 -4.14
C HIS A 33 -1.09 -11.63 -2.66
N LEU A 34 -1.72 -12.66 -2.08
CA LEU A 34 -1.61 -12.99 -0.66
C LEU A 34 -0.17 -13.26 -0.18
N HIS A 35 0.68 -13.77 -1.08
CA HIS A 35 2.06 -14.14 -0.81
C HIS A 35 3.09 -13.06 -1.17
N ASP A 36 2.64 -11.95 -1.74
CA ASP A 36 3.52 -10.83 -2.06
C ASP A 36 4.02 -10.15 -0.78
N LYS A 37 5.10 -9.41 -0.93
CA LYS A 37 5.63 -8.53 0.11
C LYS A 37 5.25 -7.10 -0.18
N LEU A 38 4.84 -6.38 0.85
CA LEU A 38 4.60 -4.96 0.83
C LEU A 38 5.83 -4.26 1.41
N LEU A 39 6.55 -3.53 0.57
CA LEU A 39 7.67 -2.69 0.97
C LEU A 39 7.15 -1.30 1.33
N CYS A 40 7.11 -1.02 2.64
CA CYS A 40 6.69 0.25 3.19
C CYS A 40 7.92 1.15 3.39
N PHE A 41 8.02 2.20 2.59
CA PHE A 41 9.09 3.20 2.68
C PHE A 41 8.70 4.30 3.65
N SER A 42 9.60 4.65 4.56
CA SER A 42 9.40 5.71 5.54
C SER A 42 10.15 6.98 5.16
N SER A 43 9.71 8.11 5.73
CA SER A 43 10.29 9.43 5.53
C SER A 43 11.75 9.55 6.01
N ASN A 44 12.21 8.65 6.90
CA ASN A 44 13.61 8.60 7.34
C ASN A 44 14.49 7.67 6.49
N GLY A 45 13.96 7.09 5.41
CA GLY A 45 14.70 6.22 4.50
C GLY A 45 14.78 4.75 4.92
N ARG A 46 14.04 4.33 5.96
CA ARG A 46 13.92 2.91 6.31
C ARG A 46 12.85 2.21 5.47
N VAL A 47 13.09 0.93 5.17
CA VAL A 47 12.15 0.06 4.47
C VAL A 47 11.67 -1.01 5.44
N PHE A 48 10.35 -1.11 5.62
CA PHE A 48 9.72 -2.18 6.37
C PHE A 48 9.08 -3.16 5.40
N MET A 49 9.36 -4.44 5.58
CA MET A 49 8.75 -5.50 4.79
C MET A 49 7.62 -6.13 5.59
N LEU A 50 6.42 -6.10 5.02
CA LEU A 50 5.22 -6.73 5.56
C LEU A 50 4.74 -7.78 4.54
N SER A 51 4.28 -8.94 4.97
CA SER A 51 3.63 -9.88 4.04
C SER A 51 2.19 -9.44 3.79
N ALA A 52 1.70 -9.51 2.56
CA ALA A 52 0.37 -9.01 2.21
C ALA A 52 -0.75 -9.65 3.05
N HIS A 53 -0.64 -10.93 3.38
CA HIS A 53 -1.58 -11.64 4.25
C HIS A 53 -1.61 -11.17 5.72
N GLU A 54 -0.61 -10.41 6.17
CA GLU A 54 -0.60 -9.80 7.51
C GLU A 54 -1.49 -8.56 7.57
N VAL A 55 -1.90 -8.02 6.42
CA VAL A 55 -2.86 -6.92 6.33
C VAL A 55 -4.26 -7.47 6.65
N PRO A 56 -4.96 -6.91 7.66
CA PRO A 56 -6.29 -7.36 8.02
C PRO A 56 -7.29 -7.19 6.86
N GLU A 57 -7.99 -8.27 6.48
CA GLU A 57 -9.06 -8.19 5.49
C GLU A 57 -10.20 -7.32 6.02
N GLY A 58 -10.54 -6.28 5.25
CA GLY A 58 -11.68 -5.40 5.51
C GLY A 58 -12.79 -5.59 4.48
N SER A 59 -14.02 -5.23 4.83
CA SER A 59 -15.05 -5.03 3.81
C SER A 59 -14.72 -3.80 2.97
N ARG A 60 -15.27 -3.69 1.75
CA ARG A 60 -15.07 -2.53 0.87
C ARG A 60 -15.41 -1.20 1.55
N SER A 61 -16.41 -1.18 2.42
CA SER A 61 -16.84 0.02 3.14
C SER A 61 -16.08 0.25 4.45
N SER A 62 -15.19 -0.66 4.85
CA SER A 62 -14.44 -0.57 6.10
C SER A 62 -13.36 0.51 6.01
N MET A 63 -13.02 1.07 7.17
CA MET A 63 -11.95 2.07 7.32
C MET A 63 -10.55 1.44 7.32
N GLY A 64 -10.46 0.10 7.27
CA GLY A 64 -9.21 -0.63 7.45
C GLY A 64 -8.66 -0.52 8.87
N VAL A 65 -7.37 -0.79 9.00
CA VAL A 65 -6.61 -0.74 10.27
C VAL A 65 -5.48 0.26 10.11
N ALA A 66 -5.21 1.03 11.16
CA ALA A 66 -4.11 1.99 11.18
C ALA A 66 -2.76 1.29 10.92
N LEU A 67 -1.97 1.84 10.00
CA LEU A 67 -0.70 1.26 9.57
C LEU A 67 0.31 1.00 10.72
N PRO A 68 0.45 1.89 11.74
CA PRO A 68 1.34 1.63 12.89
C PRO A 68 0.97 0.39 13.71
N ARG A 69 -0.30 -0.03 13.68
CA ARG A 69 -0.75 -1.24 14.39
C ARG A 69 -0.27 -2.52 13.69
N ILE A 70 -0.04 -2.45 12.38
CA ILE A 70 0.42 -3.57 11.56
C ILE A 70 1.96 -3.63 11.58
N LEU A 71 2.61 -2.47 11.54
CA LEU A 71 4.07 -2.35 11.60
C LEU A 71 4.58 -2.38 13.05
N LYS A 72 4.90 -3.58 13.55
CA LYS A 72 5.33 -3.83 14.94
C LYS A 72 6.56 -3.04 15.42
N LYS A 73 7.37 -2.49 14.50
CA LYS A 73 8.58 -1.68 14.79
C LYS A 73 8.44 -0.27 14.22
N TRP A 74 7.34 0.40 14.52
CA TRP A 74 7.11 1.80 14.14
C TRP A 74 7.99 2.73 14.98
N ASP A 75 8.76 3.60 14.33
CA ASP A 75 9.74 4.51 14.94
C ASP A 75 9.30 5.99 14.83
N ASP A 76 8.00 6.25 14.98
CA ASP A 76 7.34 7.55 14.74
C ASP A 76 7.51 8.12 13.31
N SER A 77 8.20 7.41 12.41
CA SER A 77 8.35 7.85 11.03
C SER A 77 7.08 7.56 10.21
N SER A 78 6.67 8.54 9.41
CA SER A 78 5.55 8.37 8.48
C SER A 78 5.95 7.49 7.30
N VAL A 79 5.08 6.56 6.91
CA VAL A 79 5.22 5.83 5.64
C VAL A 79 4.83 6.76 4.50
N THR A 80 5.75 6.92 3.55
CA THR A 80 5.60 7.80 2.39
C THR A 80 5.10 7.04 1.17
N ASN A 81 5.44 5.76 1.04
CA ASN A 81 5.04 4.95 -0.10
C ASN A 81 4.98 3.46 0.27
N VAL A 82 4.15 2.69 -0.45
CA VAL A 82 4.03 1.24 -0.31
C VAL A 82 4.10 0.61 -1.69
N ILE A 83 5.04 -0.31 -1.88
CA ILE A 83 5.23 -1.02 -3.15
C ILE A 83 5.01 -2.51 -2.92
N PRO A 84 3.99 -3.13 -3.55
CA PRO A 84 3.86 -4.58 -3.58
C PRO A 84 4.92 -5.18 -4.51
N VAL A 85 5.58 -6.23 -4.05
CA VAL A 85 6.66 -6.93 -4.76
C VAL A 85 6.37 -8.43 -4.68
N SER A 86 6.20 -9.06 -5.83
CA SER A 86 6.00 -10.50 -5.94
C SER A 86 7.31 -11.25 -5.74
N LYS A 87 7.24 -12.58 -5.58
CA LYS A 87 8.45 -13.40 -5.49
C LYS A 87 9.29 -13.30 -6.77
N GLN A 88 8.64 -13.28 -7.93
CA GLN A 88 9.31 -13.14 -9.22
C GLN A 88 10.06 -11.81 -9.31
N ASP A 89 9.46 -10.73 -8.81
CA ASP A 89 10.10 -9.41 -8.80
C ASP A 89 11.38 -9.39 -7.95
N PHE A 90 11.42 -10.16 -6.86
CA PHE A 90 12.62 -10.34 -6.03
C PHE A 90 13.71 -11.20 -6.67
N ASP A 91 13.30 -12.23 -7.41
CA ASP A 91 14.23 -13.19 -8.01
C ASP A 91 14.89 -12.61 -9.28
N ASP A 92 14.25 -11.63 -9.92
CA ASP A 92 14.79 -10.92 -11.08
C ASP A 92 15.84 -9.87 -10.66
N LYS A 93 17.06 -10.05 -11.16
CA LYS A 93 18.21 -9.19 -10.84
C LYS A 93 18.23 -7.87 -11.63
N ASP A 94 17.39 -7.76 -12.65
CA ASP A 94 17.27 -6.56 -13.47
C ASP A 94 16.22 -5.59 -12.90
N ASN A 95 15.57 -5.95 -11.79
CA ASN A 95 14.67 -5.09 -11.05
C ASN A 95 15.40 -4.20 -10.05
N TYR A 96 15.08 -2.91 -10.08
CA TYR A 96 15.64 -1.90 -9.19
C TYR A 96 14.55 -1.04 -8.58
N ILE A 97 14.77 -0.62 -7.34
CA ILE A 97 13.97 0.42 -6.69
C ILE A 97 14.84 1.67 -6.62
N VAL A 98 14.38 2.74 -7.26
CA VAL A 98 15.06 4.03 -7.25
C VAL A 98 14.40 4.92 -6.20
N LEU A 99 15.21 5.51 -5.33
CA LEU A 99 14.78 6.39 -4.26
C LEU A 99 15.20 7.83 -4.58
N LEU A 100 14.31 8.78 -4.31
CA LEU A 100 14.59 10.21 -4.39
C LEU A 100 14.33 10.88 -3.04
N SER A 101 15.34 11.54 -2.50
CA SER A 101 15.20 12.32 -1.26
C SER A 101 14.81 13.77 -1.54
N LYS A 102 14.26 14.45 -0.53
CA LYS A 102 13.93 15.89 -0.59
C LYS A 102 15.13 16.78 -0.94
N ASN A 103 16.34 16.36 -0.58
CA ASN A 103 17.57 17.11 -0.86
C ASN A 103 18.15 16.80 -2.25
N GLY A 104 17.46 16.02 -3.08
CA GLY A 104 17.87 15.72 -4.45
C GLY A 104 18.83 14.54 -4.60
N PHE A 105 19.13 13.79 -3.54
CA PHE A 105 19.92 12.56 -3.65
C PHE A 105 19.10 11.43 -4.25
N ILE A 106 19.70 10.70 -5.20
CA ILE A 106 19.16 9.49 -5.84
C ILE A 106 19.99 8.29 -5.40
N LYS A 107 19.33 7.17 -5.08
CA LYS A 107 19.96 5.89 -4.76
C LYS A 107 19.20 4.73 -5.38
#